data_AF-A0A3B9BD92-F1
#
_entry.id   AF-A0A3B9BD92-F1
#
_cell.length_a   1.000
_cell.length_b   1.000
_cell.length_c   1.000
_cell.angle_alpha   90.00
_cell.angle_beta   90.00
_cell.angle_gamma   90.00
#
_symmetry.space_group_name_H-M   'P 1'
#
loop_
_entity.id
_entity.type
_entity.pdbx_description
1 polymer ?
#
loop_
_entity_poly.entity_id
_entity_poly.type
_entity_poly.pdbx_seq_one_letter_code
_entity_poly.pdbx_strand_id
1 'polypeptide(L)'
;RHNPHIDIIAQYLYDMPYVESYRKGVTPWQIAALDRISLQYGINAIDQARQVTSWFDTGEIPPEKFGGCHPKPVGHKAYGEMIDRLFDHAWSDSIAQSLNPHISGRRYDQHSYDYGHFQSINSSKIKNGWKVIKKWQGNGKGRVRKHDVGIDYLEALKPNAELSVEFSGTAIGLPMVAGPDVGIIEWKVDDGEWKSLDQFTKWSKGLHIPWIYMLEKELSDGKHLLTLRTTNRKNDQSNGYACRFRAFAVNGN
;
A
#
# COMPACT_ATOMS: atom_id res chain seq x y z
N ARG A 1 -11.66 -10.12 14.81
CA ARG A 1 -11.76 -10.86 13.53
C ARG A 1 -13.15 -10.70 12.98
N HIS A 2 -13.33 -10.45 11.68
CA HIS A 2 -14.65 -10.20 11.10
C HIS A 2 -15.42 -11.49 10.74
N ASN A 3 -14.73 -12.54 10.23
CA ASN A 3 -15.35 -13.84 9.97
C ASN A 3 -14.28 -14.95 10.05
N PRO A 4 -14.32 -15.87 11.03
CA PRO A 4 -13.34 -16.96 11.13
C PRO A 4 -13.60 -18.12 10.17
N HIS A 5 -14.76 -18.16 9.50
CA HIS A 5 -15.14 -19.25 8.58
C HIS A 5 -14.91 -18.89 7.11
N ILE A 6 -14.32 -17.74 6.82
CA ILE A 6 -14.07 -17.32 5.44
C ILE A 6 -12.76 -17.94 4.94
N ASP A 7 -12.83 -18.62 3.80
CA ASP A 7 -11.63 -19.08 3.10
C ASP A 7 -10.90 -17.90 2.46
N ILE A 8 -9.58 -17.97 2.50
CA ILE A 8 -8.69 -17.00 1.87
C ILE A 8 -7.82 -17.76 0.89
N ILE A 9 -7.67 -17.21 -0.31
CA ILE A 9 -6.74 -17.71 -1.32
C ILE A 9 -5.76 -16.57 -1.65
N ALA A 10 -4.47 -16.84 -1.45
CA ALA A 10 -3.41 -15.92 -1.85
C ALA A 10 -3.12 -16.08 -3.35
N GLN A 11 -2.98 -14.96 -4.05
CA GLN A 11 -2.69 -14.94 -5.48
C GLN A 11 -1.38 -14.21 -5.74
N TYR A 12 -0.41 -14.88 -6.36
CA TYR A 12 0.90 -14.31 -6.66
C TYR A 12 0.97 -13.93 -8.13
N LEU A 13 0.45 -12.74 -8.44
CA LEU A 13 0.41 -12.22 -9.81
C LEU A 13 1.82 -11.88 -10.33
N TYR A 14 2.02 -12.02 -11.63
CA TYR A 14 3.30 -11.72 -12.27
C TYR A 14 3.59 -10.22 -12.35
N ASP A 15 4.87 -9.90 -12.33
CA ASP A 15 5.46 -8.70 -12.89
C ASP A 15 6.75 -9.13 -13.62
N MET A 16 7.27 -8.31 -14.53
CA MET A 16 8.47 -8.68 -15.31
C MET A 16 9.69 -9.01 -14.43
N PRO A 17 9.99 -8.29 -13.33
CA PRO A 17 11.06 -8.67 -12.42
C PRO A 17 10.86 -10.06 -11.79
N TYR A 18 9.61 -10.54 -11.65
CA TYR A 18 9.32 -11.86 -11.10
C TYR A 18 9.64 -12.95 -12.11
N VAL A 19 9.27 -12.72 -13.39
CA VAL A 19 9.64 -13.58 -14.52
C VAL A 19 11.16 -13.73 -14.61
N GLU A 20 11.88 -12.61 -14.53
CA GLU A 20 13.35 -12.62 -14.55
C GLU A 20 13.96 -13.39 -13.36
N SER A 21 13.33 -13.32 -12.19
CA SER A 21 13.77 -14.07 -11.01
C SER A 21 13.56 -15.57 -11.20
N TYR A 22 12.39 -15.99 -11.68
CA TYR A 22 12.08 -17.39 -11.94
C TYR A 22 12.98 -18.01 -13.02
N ARG A 23 13.31 -17.27 -14.08
CA ARG A 23 14.29 -17.68 -15.10
C ARG A 23 15.69 -17.90 -14.55
N LYS A 24 16.03 -17.26 -13.43
CA LYS A 24 17.28 -17.46 -12.68
C LYS A 24 17.18 -18.57 -11.63
N GLY A 25 16.04 -19.28 -11.54
CA GLY A 25 15.79 -20.30 -10.53
C GLY A 25 15.51 -19.72 -9.13
N VAL A 26 15.20 -18.42 -9.02
CA VAL A 26 14.99 -17.72 -7.75
C VAL A 26 13.51 -17.35 -7.59
N THR A 27 12.94 -17.66 -6.43
CA THR A 27 11.59 -17.18 -6.09
C THR A 27 11.66 -15.69 -5.75
N PRO A 28 10.82 -14.83 -6.37
CA PRO A 28 10.76 -13.41 -6.03
C PRO A 28 10.54 -13.20 -4.54
N TRP A 29 11.26 -12.27 -3.93
CA TRP A 29 11.22 -12.11 -2.47
C TRP A 29 9.82 -11.75 -1.96
N GLN A 30 9.04 -10.98 -2.71
CA GLN A 30 7.66 -10.63 -2.36
C GLN A 30 6.77 -11.87 -2.26
N ILE A 31 6.94 -12.80 -3.22
CA ILE A 31 6.23 -14.07 -3.25
C ILE A 31 6.68 -14.93 -2.07
N ALA A 32 7.99 -15.09 -1.85
CA ALA A 32 8.51 -15.86 -0.73
C ALA A 32 8.06 -15.34 0.64
N ALA A 33 7.98 -14.01 0.80
CA ALA A 33 7.48 -13.38 2.02
C ALA A 33 5.99 -13.67 2.24
N LEU A 34 5.16 -13.51 1.20
CA LEU A 34 3.72 -13.75 1.29
C LEU A 34 3.40 -15.23 1.47
N ASP A 35 4.14 -16.12 0.79
CA ASP A 35 4.00 -17.58 0.89
C ASP A 35 4.35 -18.10 2.29
N ARG A 36 5.40 -17.55 2.91
CA ARG A 36 5.70 -17.84 4.32
C ARG A 36 4.54 -17.48 5.25
N ILE A 37 3.88 -16.34 5.03
CA ILE A 37 2.69 -15.96 5.80
C ILE A 37 1.53 -16.91 5.47
N SER A 38 1.25 -17.18 4.19
CA SER A 38 0.19 -18.10 3.79
C SER A 38 0.31 -19.46 4.46
N LEU A 39 1.50 -20.08 4.41
CA LEU A 39 1.79 -21.36 5.05
C LEU A 39 1.54 -21.35 6.56
N GLN A 40 1.91 -20.26 7.25
CA GLN A 40 1.72 -20.12 8.69
C GLN A 40 0.24 -20.04 9.09
N TYR A 41 -0.63 -19.57 8.21
CA TYR A 41 -2.07 -19.45 8.44
C TYR A 41 -2.88 -20.54 7.73
N GLY A 42 -2.23 -21.53 7.09
CA GLY A 42 -2.92 -22.58 6.32
C GLY A 42 -3.69 -22.03 5.10
N ILE A 43 -3.26 -20.90 4.55
CA ILE A 43 -3.90 -20.25 3.41
C ILE A 43 -3.40 -20.90 2.12
N ASN A 44 -4.35 -21.36 1.28
CA ASN A 44 -4.04 -21.84 -0.06
C ASN A 44 -3.51 -20.70 -0.93
N ALA A 45 -2.53 -20.99 -1.79
CA ALA A 45 -1.91 -20.00 -2.66
C ALA A 45 -1.81 -20.48 -4.11
N ILE A 46 -1.91 -19.54 -5.06
CA ILE A 46 -1.71 -19.78 -6.48
C ILE A 46 -0.47 -18.98 -6.95
N ASP A 47 0.60 -19.67 -7.32
CA ASP A 47 1.80 -19.06 -7.92
C ASP A 47 1.60 -18.75 -9.41
N GLN A 48 0.74 -17.76 -9.68
CA GLN A 48 0.41 -17.34 -11.04
C GLN A 48 1.62 -16.79 -11.78
N ALA A 49 2.54 -16.11 -11.09
CA ALA A 49 3.77 -15.57 -11.65
C ALA A 49 4.67 -16.66 -12.25
N ARG A 50 4.79 -17.81 -11.58
CA ARG A 50 5.54 -18.96 -12.11
C ARG A 50 4.89 -19.54 -13.36
N GLN A 51 3.56 -19.71 -13.37
CA GLN A 51 2.86 -20.22 -14.56
C GLN A 51 2.98 -19.25 -15.74
N VAL A 52 2.85 -17.94 -15.51
CA VAL A 52 3.05 -16.92 -16.55
C VAL A 52 4.46 -16.96 -17.11
N THR A 53 5.47 -17.17 -16.25
CA THR A 53 6.86 -17.36 -16.70
C THR A 53 6.97 -18.56 -17.65
N SER A 54 6.37 -19.70 -17.30
CA SER A 54 6.34 -20.88 -18.17
C SER A 54 5.70 -20.57 -19.52
N TRP A 55 4.56 -19.86 -19.54
CA TRP A 55 3.90 -19.49 -20.80
C TRP A 55 4.74 -18.57 -21.67
N PHE A 56 5.51 -17.66 -21.06
CA PHE A 56 6.41 -16.77 -21.79
C PHE A 56 7.60 -17.54 -22.38
N ASP A 57 8.12 -18.53 -21.66
CA ASP A 57 9.28 -19.31 -22.08
C ASP A 57 8.93 -20.35 -23.15
N THR A 58 7.73 -20.95 -23.07
CA THR A 58 7.24 -21.92 -24.09
C THR A 58 6.61 -21.25 -25.29
N GLY A 59 6.20 -19.98 -25.17
CA GLY A 59 5.45 -19.25 -26.20
C GLY A 59 3.96 -19.60 -26.26
N GLU A 60 3.43 -20.40 -25.31
CA GLU A 60 2.00 -20.77 -25.25
C GLU A 60 1.11 -19.52 -25.13
N ILE A 61 1.47 -18.61 -24.22
CA ILE A 61 0.85 -17.28 -24.12
C ILE A 61 1.99 -16.27 -24.07
N PRO A 62 2.38 -15.65 -25.20
CA PRO A 62 3.51 -14.75 -25.21
C PRO A 62 3.15 -13.39 -24.57
N PRO A 63 4.15 -12.62 -24.08
CA PRO A 63 3.92 -11.38 -23.33
C PRO A 63 3.01 -10.37 -24.02
N GLU A 64 3.12 -10.23 -25.34
CA GLU A 64 2.31 -9.30 -26.14
C GLU A 64 0.82 -9.66 -26.14
N LYS A 65 0.49 -10.95 -26.02
CA LYS A 65 -0.90 -11.42 -25.87
C LYS A 65 -1.35 -11.34 -24.41
N PHE A 66 -0.48 -11.72 -23.47
CA PHE A 66 -0.79 -11.70 -22.05
C PHE A 66 -1.08 -10.29 -21.52
N GLY A 67 -0.19 -9.34 -21.82
CA GLY A 67 -0.24 -7.96 -21.31
C GLY A 67 0.97 -7.59 -20.46
N GLY A 68 0.76 -6.66 -19.53
CA GLY A 68 1.77 -6.20 -18.55
C GLY A 68 1.27 -6.41 -17.12
N CYS A 69 1.79 -5.59 -16.18
CA CYS A 69 1.24 -5.44 -14.82
C CYS A 69 -0.30 -5.27 -14.82
N HIS A 70 -0.86 -4.66 -15.86
CA HIS A 70 -2.27 -4.76 -16.18
C HIS A 70 -2.45 -5.75 -17.36
N PRO A 71 -2.97 -6.97 -17.11
CA PRO A 71 -3.15 -7.96 -18.16
C PRO A 71 -4.13 -7.48 -19.25
N LYS A 72 -3.96 -7.99 -20.47
CA LYS A 72 -4.95 -7.90 -21.54
C LYS A 72 -6.07 -8.94 -21.31
N PRO A 73 -7.17 -8.94 -22.09
CA PRO A 73 -8.23 -9.92 -21.94
C PRO A 73 -7.75 -11.39 -21.93
N VAL A 74 -6.73 -11.72 -22.74
CA VAL A 74 -6.11 -13.06 -22.74
C VAL A 74 -5.45 -13.39 -21.40
N GLY A 75 -4.64 -12.48 -20.84
CA GLY A 75 -4.03 -12.68 -19.53
C GLY A 75 -5.04 -12.72 -18.38
N HIS A 76 -6.11 -11.92 -18.46
CA HIS A 76 -7.23 -12.01 -17.51
C HIS A 76 -7.93 -13.37 -17.56
N LYS A 77 -8.22 -13.88 -18.76
CA LYS A 77 -8.81 -15.22 -18.95
C LYS A 77 -7.89 -16.30 -18.39
N ALA A 78 -6.60 -16.23 -18.69
CA ALA A 78 -5.61 -17.19 -18.19
C ALA A 78 -5.54 -17.22 -16.65
N TYR A 79 -5.58 -16.05 -15.99
CA TYR A 79 -5.68 -16.00 -14.53
C TYR A 79 -6.98 -16.57 -13.99
N GLY A 80 -8.12 -16.29 -14.63
CA GLY A 80 -9.41 -16.87 -14.28
C GLY A 80 -9.37 -18.40 -14.33
N GLU A 81 -8.86 -18.97 -15.42
CA GLU A 81 -8.73 -20.43 -15.57
C GLU A 81 -7.82 -21.06 -14.52
N MET A 82 -6.78 -20.36 -14.03
CA MET A 82 -5.97 -20.85 -12.92
C MET A 82 -6.75 -20.92 -11.60
N ILE A 83 -7.62 -19.93 -11.36
CA ILE A 83 -8.51 -19.90 -10.19
C ILE A 83 -9.58 -20.98 -10.31
N ASP A 84 -10.18 -21.15 -11.49
CA ASP A 84 -11.17 -22.19 -11.76
C ASP A 84 -10.59 -23.59 -11.50
N ARG A 85 -9.36 -23.87 -11.98
CA ARG A 85 -8.68 -25.14 -11.68
C ARG A 85 -8.47 -25.40 -10.19
N LEU A 86 -8.21 -24.36 -9.39
CA LEU A 86 -8.11 -24.50 -7.95
C LEU A 86 -9.48 -24.90 -7.36
N PHE A 87 -10.55 -24.22 -7.79
CA PHE A 87 -11.90 -24.52 -7.31
C PHE A 87 -12.39 -25.89 -7.76
N ASP A 88 -12.17 -26.28 -9.02
CA ASP A 88 -12.49 -27.61 -9.53
C ASP A 88 -11.81 -28.71 -8.71
N HIS A 89 -10.54 -28.50 -8.33
CA HIS A 89 -9.83 -29.45 -7.47
C HIS A 89 -10.40 -29.47 -6.05
N ALA A 90 -10.59 -28.30 -5.43
CA ALA A 90 -11.07 -28.18 -4.06
C ALA A 90 -12.52 -28.66 -3.86
N TRP A 91 -13.34 -28.65 -4.92
CA TRP A 91 -14.73 -29.14 -4.92
C TRP A 91 -14.91 -30.51 -5.57
N SER A 92 -13.82 -31.22 -5.91
CA SER A 92 -13.91 -32.56 -6.50
C SER A 92 -14.32 -33.65 -5.50
N ASP A 93 -14.09 -33.41 -4.20
CA ASP A 93 -14.43 -34.32 -3.11
C ASP A 93 -15.76 -33.95 -2.43
N SER A 94 -16.24 -34.82 -1.52
CA SER A 94 -17.45 -34.59 -0.75
C SER A 94 -17.35 -33.29 0.06
N ILE A 95 -18.34 -32.41 -0.08
CA ILE A 95 -18.44 -31.16 0.64
C ILE A 95 -18.50 -31.43 2.16
N ALA A 96 -17.69 -30.70 2.93
CA ALA A 96 -17.70 -30.79 4.38
C ALA A 96 -19.09 -30.46 4.95
N GLN A 97 -19.57 -31.30 5.88
CA GLN A 97 -20.90 -31.13 6.50
C GLN A 97 -20.94 -30.03 7.57
N SER A 98 -19.78 -29.49 7.96
CA SER A 98 -19.66 -28.46 8.99
C SER A 98 -18.55 -27.47 8.65
N LEU A 99 -18.77 -26.20 9.00
CA LEU A 99 -17.73 -25.16 8.90
C LEU A 99 -16.72 -25.32 10.03
N ASN A 100 -15.44 -25.34 9.69
CA ASN A 100 -14.35 -25.27 10.65
C ASN A 100 -13.77 -23.86 10.66
N PRO A 101 -13.63 -23.20 11.81
CA PRO A 101 -12.99 -21.89 11.87
C PRO A 101 -11.50 -22.02 11.55
N HIS A 102 -10.98 -21.10 10.74
CA HIS A 102 -9.56 -21.02 10.43
C HIS A 102 -8.74 -20.74 11.69
N ILE A 103 -7.68 -21.54 11.88
CA ILE A 103 -6.75 -21.37 12.99
C ILE A 103 -5.90 -20.14 12.72
N SER A 104 -5.67 -19.33 13.74
CA SER A 104 -4.71 -18.24 13.61
C SER A 104 -3.30 -18.66 13.90
N GLY A 105 -2.39 -18.23 13.03
CA GLY A 105 -0.97 -18.26 13.30
C GLY A 105 -0.55 -17.27 14.39
N ARG A 106 0.65 -17.49 14.94
CA ARG A 106 1.36 -16.46 15.71
C ARG A 106 1.57 -15.21 14.85
N ARG A 107 1.79 -14.05 15.46
CA ARG A 107 2.24 -12.88 14.69
C ARG A 107 3.68 -13.11 14.21
N TYR A 108 3.96 -12.92 12.91
CA TYR A 108 5.31 -13.09 12.36
C TYR A 108 6.21 -11.90 12.70
N ASP A 109 5.71 -10.68 12.49
CA ASP A 109 6.38 -9.43 12.83
C ASP A 109 5.60 -8.75 13.96
N GLN A 110 6.24 -8.52 15.12
CA GLN A 110 5.59 -7.90 16.27
C GLN A 110 5.01 -6.52 15.97
N HIS A 111 5.58 -5.81 15.00
CA HIS A 111 5.14 -4.49 14.53
C HIS A 111 4.15 -4.56 13.35
N SER A 112 3.53 -5.72 13.09
CA SER A 112 2.50 -5.83 12.06
C SER A 112 1.36 -4.83 12.28
N TYR A 113 0.80 -4.34 11.19
CA TYR A 113 -0.26 -3.33 11.19
C TYR A 113 -1.66 -3.90 11.51
N ASP A 114 -1.75 -4.89 12.41
CA ASP A 114 -3.00 -5.58 12.76
C ASP A 114 -4.02 -4.64 13.43
N TYR A 115 -3.54 -3.54 14.02
CA TYR A 115 -4.35 -2.47 14.63
C TYR A 115 -4.34 -1.20 13.77
N GLY A 116 -4.03 -1.35 12.48
CA GLY A 116 -4.01 -0.27 11.50
C GLY A 116 -5.38 0.36 11.33
N HIS A 117 -5.46 1.68 11.52
CA HIS A 117 -6.68 2.45 11.31
C HIS A 117 -6.35 3.87 10.81
N PHE A 118 -7.37 4.58 10.33
CA PHE A 118 -7.25 5.96 9.90
C PHE A 118 -7.76 6.91 10.98
N GLN A 119 -6.83 7.62 11.63
CA GLN A 119 -7.14 8.73 12.50
C GLN A 119 -7.47 9.99 11.67
N SER A 120 -8.51 10.72 12.08
CA SER A 120 -9.02 11.87 11.32
C SER A 120 -8.02 13.03 11.27
N ILE A 121 -7.92 13.71 10.11
CA ILE A 121 -7.14 14.95 9.96
C ILE A 121 -7.58 16.07 10.92
N ASN A 122 -8.84 16.05 11.38
CA ASN A 122 -9.38 17.04 12.30
C ASN A 122 -8.84 16.88 13.74
N SER A 123 -8.15 15.78 14.04
CA SER A 123 -7.47 15.60 15.34
C SER A 123 -6.17 16.39 15.46
N SER A 124 -5.68 16.96 14.36
CA SER A 124 -4.44 17.75 14.35
C SER A 124 -4.62 19.16 14.91
N LYS A 125 -3.61 19.64 15.62
CA LYS A 125 -3.44 21.03 16.04
C LYS A 125 -2.62 21.74 14.97
N ILE A 126 -3.26 22.56 14.15
CA ILE A 126 -2.58 23.37 13.13
C ILE A 126 -1.91 24.56 13.83
N LYS A 127 -0.58 24.67 13.71
CA LYS A 127 0.16 25.85 14.17
C LYS A 127 0.10 26.96 13.12
N ASN A 128 0.41 26.63 11.87
CA ASN A 128 0.31 27.58 10.74
C ASN A 128 0.35 26.86 9.38
N GLY A 129 -0.10 27.54 8.31
CA GLY A 129 0.13 27.16 6.92
C GLY A 129 -0.69 25.98 6.37
N TRP A 130 -1.25 25.14 7.23
CA TRP A 130 -2.14 24.05 6.86
C TRP A 130 -3.61 24.49 6.81
N LYS A 131 -4.39 23.84 5.94
CA LYS A 131 -5.84 24.04 5.80
C LYS A 131 -6.53 22.75 5.38
N VAL A 132 -7.74 22.54 5.89
CA VAL A 132 -8.60 21.45 5.40
C VAL A 132 -9.25 21.90 4.11
N ILE A 133 -8.96 21.19 3.02
CA ILE A 133 -9.62 21.37 1.73
C ILE A 133 -10.74 20.35 1.62
N LYS A 134 -11.97 20.87 1.69
CA LYS A 134 -13.17 20.05 1.52
C LYS A 134 -13.33 19.63 0.07
N LYS A 135 -13.70 18.36 -0.15
CA LYS A 135 -13.95 17.80 -1.49
C LYS A 135 -12.85 18.18 -2.49
N TRP A 136 -11.60 17.87 -2.16
CA TRP A 136 -10.45 18.21 -2.99
C TRP A 136 -10.61 17.62 -4.40
N GLN A 137 -10.42 18.45 -5.42
CA GLN A 137 -10.62 18.06 -6.83
C GLN A 137 -9.31 17.73 -7.54
N GLY A 138 -8.17 18.08 -6.93
CA GLY A 138 -6.84 17.99 -7.54
C GLY A 138 -6.72 18.72 -8.86
N ASN A 139 -7.29 19.93 -8.90
CA ASN A 139 -7.12 20.87 -9.99
C ASN A 139 -5.64 21.27 -10.09
N GLY A 140 -5.02 21.09 -11.26
CA GLY A 140 -3.61 21.41 -11.46
C GLY A 140 -2.96 20.56 -12.56
N LYS A 141 -1.63 20.51 -12.56
CA LYS A 141 -0.88 19.57 -13.39
C LYS A 141 -0.99 18.17 -12.80
N GLY A 142 -1.03 17.16 -13.67
CA GLY A 142 -1.08 15.75 -13.26
C GLY A 142 -2.50 15.23 -13.08
N ARG A 143 -2.72 13.97 -13.43
CA ARG A 143 -4.04 13.33 -13.31
C ARG A 143 -4.26 12.83 -11.88
N VAL A 144 -5.49 12.91 -11.43
CA VAL A 144 -5.94 12.37 -10.14
C VAL A 144 -6.77 11.12 -10.41
N ARG A 145 -6.70 10.12 -9.52
CA ARG A 145 -7.57 8.95 -9.65
C ARG A 145 -8.96 9.28 -9.13
N LYS A 146 -9.99 8.69 -9.74
CA LYS A 146 -11.41 8.98 -9.43
C LYS A 146 -11.74 8.83 -7.94
N HIS A 147 -11.12 7.88 -7.23
CA HIS A 147 -11.37 7.65 -5.80
C HIS A 147 -10.72 8.69 -4.87
N ASP A 148 -9.76 9.49 -5.36
CA ASP A 148 -9.13 10.56 -4.58
C ASP A 148 -9.73 11.95 -4.85
N VAL A 149 -10.69 12.02 -5.78
CA VAL A 149 -11.46 13.23 -6.07
C VAL A 149 -12.67 13.30 -5.14
N GLY A 150 -12.95 14.49 -4.62
CA GLY A 150 -14.15 14.76 -3.82
C GLY A 150 -14.06 14.34 -2.36
N ILE A 151 -12.87 13.95 -1.89
CA ILE A 151 -12.61 13.65 -0.47
C ILE A 151 -11.85 14.81 0.19
N ASP A 152 -11.92 14.88 1.52
CA ASP A 152 -11.26 15.94 2.28
C ASP A 152 -9.76 15.64 2.45
N TYR A 153 -8.94 16.68 2.28
CA TYR A 153 -7.49 16.62 2.46
C TYR A 153 -7.03 17.72 3.41
N LEU A 154 -6.03 17.43 4.23
CA LEU A 154 -5.24 18.47 4.89
C LEU A 154 -4.11 18.86 3.93
N GLU A 155 -4.02 20.16 3.61
CA GLU A 155 -3.13 20.70 2.59
C GLU A 155 -2.25 21.83 3.14
N ALA A 156 -0.96 21.77 2.81
CA ALA A 156 -0.06 22.91 2.84
C ALA A 156 0.59 23.06 1.47
N LEU A 157 0.64 24.28 0.93
CA LEU A 157 1.21 24.56 -0.40
C LEU A 157 2.56 25.30 -0.35
N LYS A 158 2.92 25.81 0.83
CA LYS A 158 4.11 26.65 1.04
C LYS A 158 5.04 26.02 2.08
N PRO A 159 6.34 26.34 2.06
CA PRO A 159 7.27 25.99 3.12
C PRO A 159 6.83 26.49 4.50
N ASN A 160 7.39 25.88 5.55
CA ASN A 160 7.26 26.26 6.96
C ASN A 160 5.86 26.11 7.56
N ALA A 161 4.92 25.47 6.85
CA ALA A 161 3.65 25.06 7.44
C ALA A 161 3.91 24.00 8.50
N GLU A 162 3.26 24.08 9.66
CA GLU A 162 3.51 23.19 10.79
C GLU A 162 2.19 22.79 11.48
N LEU A 163 2.10 21.52 11.83
CA LEU A 163 1.02 20.96 12.64
C LEU A 163 1.58 19.94 13.63
N SER A 164 0.77 19.59 14.62
CA SER A 164 1.02 18.43 15.47
C SER A 164 -0.24 17.57 15.62
N VAL A 165 -0.05 16.30 15.93
CA VAL A 165 -1.14 15.37 16.23
C VAL A 165 -0.70 14.37 17.29
N GLU A 166 -1.56 14.17 18.28
CA GLU A 166 -1.40 13.12 19.29
C GLU A 166 -1.98 11.81 18.73
N PHE A 167 -1.28 10.70 18.93
CA PHE A 167 -1.74 9.36 18.58
C PHE A 167 -1.27 8.36 19.62
N SER A 168 -1.89 7.19 19.69
CA SER A 168 -1.38 6.08 20.50
C SER A 168 -1.12 4.85 19.63
N GLY A 169 0.01 4.19 19.83
CA GLY A 169 0.40 3.00 19.07
C GLY A 169 1.86 2.97 18.68
N THR A 170 2.20 2.06 17.77
CA THR A 170 3.58 1.74 17.40
C THR A 170 4.00 2.33 16.05
N ALA A 171 3.06 2.86 15.26
CA ALA A 171 3.35 3.40 13.93
C ALA A 171 2.43 4.55 13.56
N ILE A 172 2.95 5.47 12.75
CA ILE A 172 2.17 6.56 12.15
C ILE A 172 2.65 6.83 10.72
N GLY A 173 1.70 7.08 9.82
CA GLY A 173 1.96 7.37 8.41
C GLY A 173 0.97 8.35 7.80
N LEU A 174 1.20 8.71 6.55
CA LEU A 174 0.42 9.69 5.79
C LEU A 174 -0.10 9.07 4.49
N PRO A 175 -1.39 8.70 4.41
CA PRO A 175 -2.09 8.44 3.17
C PRO A 175 -2.25 9.75 2.38
N MET A 176 -1.39 9.93 1.40
CA MET A 176 -1.22 11.17 0.64
C MET A 176 -1.46 10.99 -0.85
N VAL A 177 -1.48 12.13 -1.55
CA VAL A 177 -1.42 12.20 -3.01
C VAL A 177 -0.10 12.84 -3.45
N ALA A 178 0.83 12.02 -3.90
CA ALA A 178 2.15 12.44 -4.37
C ALA A 178 2.08 13.02 -5.79
N GLY A 179 1.87 14.33 -5.88
CA GLY A 179 1.67 15.09 -7.12
C GLY A 179 2.91 15.76 -7.74
N PRO A 180 2.75 16.46 -8.88
CA PRO A 180 3.87 17.15 -9.54
C PRO A 180 4.43 18.33 -8.77
N ASP A 181 3.77 18.75 -7.69
CA ASP A 181 4.06 19.94 -6.91
C ASP A 181 4.43 19.63 -5.45
N VAL A 182 4.62 18.36 -5.09
CA VAL A 182 4.93 17.98 -3.70
C VAL A 182 6.37 18.33 -3.31
N GLY A 183 6.54 18.73 -2.05
CA GLY A 183 7.82 19.08 -1.47
C GLY A 183 8.43 17.98 -0.61
N ILE A 184 9.56 18.30 0.02
CA ILE A 184 10.10 17.50 1.12
C ILE A 184 9.43 17.95 2.42
N ILE A 185 8.98 16.97 3.20
CA ILE A 185 8.45 17.18 4.55
C ILE A 185 9.49 16.75 5.58
N GLU A 186 9.37 17.31 6.77
CA GLU A 186 10.11 16.88 7.95
C GLU A 186 9.14 16.56 9.08
N TRP A 187 9.48 15.56 9.88
CA TRP A 187 8.72 15.21 11.06
C TRP A 187 9.65 14.82 12.20
N LYS A 188 9.11 14.89 13.41
CA LYS A 188 9.65 14.20 14.58
C LYS A 188 8.50 13.64 15.40
N VAL A 189 8.78 12.59 16.16
CA VAL A 189 7.88 12.05 17.17
C VAL A 189 8.49 12.31 18.53
N ASP A 190 7.70 12.89 19.44
CA ASP A 190 8.09 13.29 20.78
C ASP A 190 9.34 14.21 20.76
N ASP A 191 10.34 13.86 21.57
CA ASP A 191 11.65 14.52 21.64
C ASP A 191 12.69 13.86 20.74
N GLY A 192 12.25 13.01 19.80
CA GLY A 192 13.11 12.40 18.80
C GLY A 192 13.66 13.39 17.78
N GLU A 193 14.60 12.89 16.98
CA GLU A 193 15.25 13.65 15.92
C GLU A 193 14.30 13.99 14.77
N TRP A 194 14.58 15.13 14.12
CA TRP A 194 13.92 15.48 12.87
C TRP A 194 14.38 14.54 11.75
N LYS A 195 13.42 13.90 11.09
CA LYS A 195 13.61 13.08 9.89
C LYS A 195 12.98 13.79 8.70
N SER A 196 13.45 13.47 7.48
CA SER A 196 12.97 14.10 6.25
C SER A 196 12.55 13.06 5.21
N LEU A 197 11.54 13.39 4.42
CA LEU A 197 11.00 12.53 3.36
C LEU A 197 10.70 13.36 2.11
N ASP A 198 11.29 12.97 0.99
CA ASP A 198 10.84 13.41 -0.33
C ASP A 198 9.57 12.66 -0.72
N GLN A 199 8.47 13.40 -0.83
CA GLN A 199 7.17 12.85 -1.23
C GLN A 199 7.12 12.52 -2.73
N PHE A 200 8.08 13.01 -3.52
CA PHE A 200 8.04 12.86 -4.97
C PHE A 200 8.34 11.42 -5.38
N THR A 201 7.45 10.84 -6.19
CA THR A 201 7.62 9.50 -6.75
C THR A 201 7.96 9.55 -8.23
N LYS A 202 8.37 8.42 -8.81
CA LYS A 202 8.58 8.31 -10.27
C LYS A 202 7.33 8.63 -11.11
N TRP A 203 6.13 8.55 -10.54
CA TRP A 203 4.87 8.86 -11.23
C TRP A 203 4.39 10.29 -11.00
N SER A 204 4.99 11.02 -10.05
CA SER A 204 4.52 12.33 -9.62
C SER A 204 4.56 13.38 -10.73
N LYS A 205 5.38 13.22 -11.78
CA LYS A 205 5.33 14.11 -12.96
C LYS A 205 3.97 14.12 -13.66
N GLY A 206 3.29 12.98 -13.70
CA GLY A 206 2.06 12.78 -14.46
C GLY A 206 0.82 12.57 -13.60
N LEU A 207 1.00 12.26 -12.31
CA LEU A 207 -0.09 11.86 -11.41
C LEU A 207 0.03 12.54 -10.06
N HIS A 208 -1.12 12.78 -9.45
CA HIS A 208 -1.29 12.79 -8.00
C HIS A 208 -1.51 11.35 -7.53
N ILE A 209 -0.43 10.57 -7.46
CA ILE A 209 -0.52 9.13 -7.15
C ILE A 209 -0.87 8.94 -5.67
N PRO A 210 -1.89 8.12 -5.33
CA PRO A 210 -2.13 7.75 -3.95
C PRO A 210 -0.95 6.96 -3.41
N TRP A 211 -0.44 7.38 -2.27
CA TRP A 211 0.72 6.77 -1.65
C TRP A 211 0.57 6.84 -0.14
N ILE A 212 1.00 5.79 0.56
CA ILE A 212 1.10 5.82 2.02
C ILE A 212 2.57 5.78 2.37
N TYR A 213 3.07 6.83 2.99
CA TYR A 213 4.37 6.81 3.64
C TYR A 213 4.17 6.56 5.12
N MET A 214 4.70 5.44 5.61
CA MET A 214 4.86 5.23 7.05
C MET A 214 6.06 6.04 7.52
N LEU A 215 5.83 7.00 8.41
CA LEU A 215 6.85 7.90 8.95
C LEU A 215 7.63 7.20 10.07
N GLU A 216 6.90 6.52 10.95
CA GLU A 216 7.43 5.63 11.98
C GLU A 216 6.71 4.29 11.89
N LYS A 217 7.42 3.20 12.19
CA LYS A 217 6.93 1.82 12.01
C LYS A 217 7.05 0.96 13.26
N GLU A 218 7.97 1.31 14.17
CA GLU A 218 8.43 0.44 15.26
C GLU A 218 8.65 1.27 16.55
N LEU A 219 7.76 2.23 16.81
CA LEU A 219 7.74 2.93 18.11
C LEU A 219 7.34 1.96 19.21
N SER A 220 7.79 2.24 20.44
CA SER A 220 7.23 1.62 21.63
C SER A 220 5.72 1.84 21.69
N ASP A 221 4.95 0.86 22.14
CA ASP A 221 3.52 1.08 22.33
C ASP A 221 3.28 2.14 23.43
N GLY A 222 2.45 3.13 23.12
CA GLY A 222 2.22 4.26 24.02
C GLY A 222 1.61 5.47 23.32
N LYS A 223 1.51 6.57 24.07
CA LYS A 223 1.07 7.87 23.54
C LYS A 223 2.26 8.62 22.96
N HIS A 224 2.06 9.21 21.80
CA HIS A 224 3.07 9.94 21.04
C HIS A 224 2.53 11.25 20.50
N LEU A 225 3.43 12.21 20.28
CA LEU A 225 3.16 13.47 19.60
C LEU A 225 3.96 13.55 18.29
N LEU A 226 3.28 13.45 17.16
CA LEU A 226 3.87 13.76 15.86
C LEU A 226 3.88 15.28 15.67
N THR A 227 5.05 15.86 15.36
CA THR A 227 5.17 17.20 14.79
C THR A 227 5.58 17.08 13.33
N LEU A 228 4.84 17.72 12.42
CA LEU A 228 5.04 17.64 10.97
C LEU A 228 5.18 19.05 10.38
N ARG A 229 6.16 19.24 9.49
CA ARG A 229 6.34 20.49 8.75
C ARG A 229 6.66 20.30 7.28
N THR A 230 6.24 21.26 6.45
CA THR A 230 6.74 21.40 5.08
C THR A 230 8.05 22.18 5.08
N THR A 231 8.98 21.81 4.20
CA THR A 231 10.27 22.49 4.09
C THR A 231 10.32 23.39 2.85
N ASN A 232 11.39 24.19 2.73
CA ASN A 232 11.72 24.92 1.51
C ASN A 232 12.55 24.06 0.52
N ARG A 233 12.58 22.74 0.71
CA ARG A 233 13.26 21.78 -0.15
C ARG A 233 12.24 20.95 -0.92
N LYS A 234 12.60 20.53 -2.12
CA LYS A 234 11.79 19.69 -3.00
C LYS A 234 12.70 18.90 -3.93
N ASN A 235 12.15 17.86 -4.55
CA ASN A 235 12.79 17.23 -5.69
C ASN A 235 13.01 18.24 -6.83
N ASP A 236 14.12 18.14 -7.55
CA ASP A 236 14.39 19.01 -8.71
C ASP A 236 13.31 18.92 -9.79
N GLN A 237 12.66 17.76 -9.90
CA GLN A 237 11.58 17.51 -10.85
C GLN A 237 10.19 17.95 -10.34
N SER A 238 10.09 18.36 -9.07
CA SER A 238 8.86 18.91 -8.50
C SER A 238 8.73 20.40 -8.85
N ASN A 239 7.49 20.86 -9.03
CA ASN A 239 7.17 22.24 -9.32
C ASN A 239 6.67 23.02 -8.09
N GLY A 240 6.73 22.44 -6.88
CA GLY A 240 6.21 23.06 -5.67
C GLY A 240 6.70 22.43 -4.38
N TYR A 241 6.08 22.84 -3.27
CA TYR A 241 6.41 22.41 -1.91
C TYR A 241 5.21 21.78 -1.19
N ALA A 242 4.22 21.30 -1.95
CA ALA A 242 2.96 20.89 -1.40
C ALA A 242 3.07 19.61 -0.55
N CYS A 243 2.16 19.48 0.42
CA CYS A 243 1.86 18.22 1.09
C CYS A 243 0.34 18.11 1.24
N ARG A 244 -0.20 16.94 0.91
CA ARG A 244 -1.65 16.66 0.93
C ARG A 244 -1.90 15.25 1.41
N PHE A 245 -2.56 15.10 2.55
CA PHE A 245 -2.95 13.79 3.07
C PHE A 245 -4.38 13.79 3.63
N ARG A 246 -5.03 12.62 3.61
CA ARG A 246 -6.46 12.47 3.93
C ARG A 246 -6.75 11.89 5.32
N ALA A 247 -5.73 11.37 6.00
CA ALA A 247 -5.81 10.82 7.35
C ALA A 247 -4.40 10.69 7.94
N PHE A 248 -4.31 10.33 9.21
CA PHE A 248 -3.11 9.73 9.78
C PHE A 248 -3.32 8.21 9.82
N ALA A 249 -2.40 7.44 9.22
CA ALA A 249 -2.44 5.97 9.27
C ALA A 249 -1.72 5.51 10.54
N VAL A 250 -2.47 5.13 11.56
CA VAL A 250 -1.93 4.77 12.88
C VAL A 250 -2.05 3.26 13.06
N ASN A 251 -1.04 2.64 13.67
CA ASN A 251 -1.14 1.26 14.16
C ASN A 251 -1.16 1.26 15.68
N GLY A 252 -2.34 1.08 16.28
CA GLY A 252 -2.53 1.19 17.72
C GLY A 252 -3.99 1.40 18.10
N ASN A 253 -4.21 1.72 19.37
CA ASN A 253 -5.54 1.97 19.96
C ASN A 253 -5.87 3.46 20.05
#